data_AF-A0A1Y5TVQ4-F1
#
_entry.id   AF-A0A1Y5TVQ4-F1
#
_cell.length_a   1.000
_cell.length_b   1.000
_cell.length_c   1.000
_cell.angle_alpha   90.00
_cell.angle_beta   90.00
_cell.angle_gamma   90.00
#
_symmetry.space_group_name_H-M   'P 1'
#
loop_
_entity.id
_entity.type
_entity.pdbx_description
1 polymer ?
#
loop_
_entity_poly.entity_id
_entity_poly.type
_entity_poly.pdbx_seq_one_letter_code
_entity_poly.pdbx_strand_id
1 'polypeptide(L)'
;MTFPMVGRSLQTRLLRRLLRGLPISGGYNLPLNVGGRKFATPVVNGTANEGPEPSLLQLYGHVLPALDGAFLDVGVNVGQTMLAVRTAAPEMPYLGLEPNPFCTAYVRDLIRINAIDHVNVVPVALMEHPALLQLNQYARDEADSSASLIEGFRPEQTVVGTSFIPAFDWATIATSFAEHRFCFVKIDVEGAELEVLRGLNLLLDKERPWLLTEILPVYHADYSDRLARQRDIETLLGQANYVTFRIKRDENGALSHLQQLDTIGIHDRVEDCDYLIVPSEALDRLSRLSLRIEGPF
;
A
#
# COMPACT_ATOMS: atom_id res chain seq x y z
N MET A 1 -19.13 19.54 4.82
CA MET A 1 -19.74 18.72 5.90
C MET A 1 -18.60 17.91 6.49
N THR A 2 -18.42 17.92 7.80
CA THR A 2 -17.24 17.35 8.46
C THR A 2 -17.17 15.83 8.25
N PHE A 3 -16.18 15.41 7.46
CA PHE A 3 -15.78 14.01 7.32
C PHE A 3 -15.43 13.42 8.69
N PRO A 4 -15.86 12.20 9.02
CA PRO A 4 -15.31 11.52 10.19
C PRO A 4 -13.81 11.31 9.93
N MET A 5 -12.97 11.98 10.71
CA MET A 5 -11.54 11.65 10.77
C MET A 5 -11.41 10.17 11.05
N VAL A 6 -10.75 9.45 10.14
CA VAL A 6 -10.36 8.05 10.30
C VAL A 6 -9.57 7.94 11.61
N GLY A 7 -10.23 7.46 12.65
CA GLY A 7 -9.69 7.38 13.99
C GLY A 7 -8.91 6.10 14.15
N ARG A 8 -7.58 6.22 14.23
CA ARG A 8 -6.70 5.14 14.73
C ARG A 8 -7.17 4.63 16.10
N SER A 9 -6.84 3.39 16.43
CA SER A 9 -7.23 2.75 17.69
C SER A 9 -6.89 3.62 18.93
N LEU A 10 -7.70 3.52 19.99
CA LEU A 10 -7.59 4.29 21.23
C LEU A 10 -6.19 4.26 21.88
N GLN A 11 -5.44 3.17 21.72
CA GLN A 11 -4.08 3.01 22.25
C GLN A 11 -3.07 3.93 21.53
N THR A 12 -3.21 4.05 20.20
CA THR A 12 -2.42 4.93 19.32
C THR A 12 -2.59 6.42 19.67
N ARG A 13 -3.80 6.81 20.10
CA ARG A 13 -4.09 8.17 20.55
C ARG A 13 -3.41 8.53 21.87
N LEU A 14 -3.27 7.56 22.79
CA LEU A 14 -2.67 7.79 24.10
C LEU A 14 -1.14 7.97 24.03
N LEU A 15 -0.46 7.14 23.23
CA LEU A 15 0.99 7.20 23.05
C LEU A 15 1.41 8.50 22.34
N ARG A 16 0.68 8.90 21.28
CA ARG A 16 0.87 10.19 20.61
C ARG A 16 0.62 11.39 21.52
N ARG A 17 -0.37 11.30 22.43
CA ARG A 17 -0.68 12.39 23.37
C ARG A 17 0.38 12.55 24.47
N LEU A 18 1.08 11.47 24.85
CA LEU A 18 2.21 11.52 25.79
C LEU A 18 3.50 12.04 25.13
N LEU A 19 3.66 11.86 23.82
CA LEU A 19 4.86 12.26 23.07
C LEU A 19 4.73 13.62 22.35
N ARG A 20 3.50 14.13 22.15
CA ARG A 20 3.24 15.50 21.67
C ARG A 20 3.67 16.53 22.71
N GLY A 21 4.88 17.04 22.56
CA GLY A 21 5.38 18.19 23.33
C GLY A 21 6.78 18.05 23.92
N LEU A 22 7.45 16.91 23.72
CA LEU A 22 8.86 16.79 24.06
C LEU A 22 9.72 17.12 22.82
N PRO A 23 10.61 18.12 22.89
CA PRO A 23 11.57 18.37 21.82
C PRO A 23 12.64 17.28 21.90
N ILE A 24 12.32 16.08 21.44
CA ILE A 24 13.25 14.95 21.46
C ILE A 24 14.15 15.07 20.23
N SER A 25 15.14 15.96 20.36
CA SER A 25 16.30 16.03 19.47
C SER A 25 17.25 14.90 19.83
N GLY A 26 16.92 13.68 19.42
CA GLY A 26 17.72 12.48 19.68
C GLY A 26 16.95 11.21 19.35
N GLY A 27 17.16 10.68 18.15
CA GLY A 27 16.48 9.48 17.65
C GLY A 27 16.66 8.29 18.61
N TYR A 28 15.55 7.78 19.11
CA TYR A 28 15.48 6.50 19.82
C TYR A 28 14.62 5.53 19.01
N ASN A 29 14.81 4.23 19.25
CA ASN A 29 14.09 3.18 18.54
C ASN A 29 13.06 2.54 19.47
N LEU A 30 11.88 2.21 18.94
CA LEU A 30 10.86 1.44 19.64
C LEU A 30 10.90 -0.02 19.18
N PRO A 31 10.77 -0.99 20.10
CA PRO A 31 10.61 -2.39 19.69
C PRO A 31 9.24 -2.59 19.05
N LEU A 32 9.21 -3.30 17.93
CA LEU A 32 7.99 -3.72 17.23
C LEU A 32 8.04 -5.23 16.98
N ASN A 33 6.93 -5.92 17.23
CA ASN A 33 6.79 -7.33 16.90
C ASN A 33 5.80 -7.48 15.74
N VAL A 34 6.26 -8.03 14.62
CA VAL A 34 5.44 -8.31 13.43
C VAL A 34 5.45 -9.80 13.18
N GLY A 35 4.35 -10.48 13.52
CA GLY A 35 4.19 -11.93 13.31
C GLY A 35 5.25 -12.79 13.99
N GLY A 36 5.72 -12.39 15.18
CA GLY A 36 6.76 -13.09 15.94
C GLY A 36 8.19 -12.60 15.65
N ARG A 37 8.41 -11.88 14.54
CA ARG A 37 9.70 -11.27 14.20
C ARG A 37 9.83 -9.91 14.90
N LYS A 38 10.96 -9.69 15.57
CA LYS A 38 11.24 -8.42 16.27
C LYS A 38 11.98 -7.46 15.34
N PHE A 39 11.53 -6.22 15.36
CA PHE A 39 12.14 -5.08 14.66
C PHE A 39 12.34 -3.93 15.64
N ALA A 40 13.24 -3.01 15.30
CA ALA A 40 13.42 -1.73 15.97
C ALA A 40 13.00 -0.61 15.01
N THR A 41 12.00 0.18 15.39
CA THR A 41 11.46 1.27 14.55
C THR A 41 11.99 2.62 15.03
N PRO A 42 12.63 3.43 14.16
CA PRO A 42 13.09 4.75 14.57
C PRO A 42 11.90 5.66 14.88
N VAL A 43 12.04 6.52 15.88
CA VAL A 43 11.11 7.62 16.14
C VAL A 43 11.68 8.90 15.54
N VAL A 44 11.08 9.37 14.46
CA VAL A 44 11.49 10.58 13.74
C VAL A 44 10.33 11.55 13.72
N ASN A 45 10.51 12.74 14.30
CA ASN A 45 9.47 13.79 14.40
C ASN A 45 8.14 13.26 14.99
N GLY A 46 8.21 12.35 15.97
CA GLY A 46 7.02 11.74 16.60
C GLY A 46 6.35 10.64 15.78
N THR A 47 6.87 10.31 14.60
CA THR A 47 6.41 9.19 13.76
C THR A 47 7.24 7.95 14.04
N ALA A 48 6.55 6.82 14.20
CA ALA A 48 7.14 5.49 14.24
C ALA A 48 6.28 4.53 13.41
N ASN A 49 6.90 3.53 12.79
CA ASN A 49 6.18 2.45 12.15
C ASN A 49 5.45 1.63 13.23
N GLU A 50 4.13 1.53 13.11
CA GLU A 50 3.22 0.88 14.05
C GLU A 50 2.94 -0.60 13.68
N GLY A 51 3.56 -1.09 12.61
CA GLY A 51 3.35 -2.42 12.05
C GLY A 51 2.24 -2.47 10.99
N PRO A 52 2.17 -3.58 10.22
CA PRO A 52 1.11 -3.80 9.25
C PRO A 52 -0.22 -4.13 9.94
N GLU A 53 -1.31 -3.98 9.20
CA GLU A 53 -2.59 -4.48 9.64
C GLU A 53 -2.55 -6.02 9.80
N PRO A 54 -3.16 -6.58 10.87
CA PRO A 54 -3.14 -8.02 11.12
C PRO A 54 -3.69 -8.88 9.96
N SER A 55 -4.79 -8.47 9.33
CA SER A 55 -5.38 -9.19 8.20
C SER A 55 -4.45 -9.26 6.99
N LEU A 56 -3.77 -8.16 6.67
CA LEU A 56 -2.80 -8.11 5.57
C LEU A 56 -1.55 -8.94 5.88
N LEU A 57 -1.05 -8.89 7.11
CA LEU A 57 0.05 -9.76 7.54
C LEU A 57 -0.31 -11.25 7.38
N GLN A 58 -1.53 -11.63 7.79
CA GLN A 58 -2.02 -12.99 7.60
C GLN A 58 -2.14 -13.34 6.12
N LEU A 59 -2.70 -12.45 5.29
CA LEU A 59 -2.81 -12.66 3.85
C LEU A 59 -1.43 -12.92 3.22
N TYR A 60 -0.45 -12.06 3.50
CA TYR A 60 0.92 -12.23 3.02
C TYR A 60 1.54 -13.55 3.48
N GLY A 61 1.29 -13.96 4.73
CA GLY A 61 1.75 -15.25 5.27
C GLY A 61 1.19 -16.47 4.54
N HIS A 62 -0.02 -16.38 3.98
CA HIS A 62 -0.61 -17.46 3.17
C HIS A 62 -0.16 -17.41 1.70
N VAL A 63 0.00 -16.20 1.15
CA VAL A 63 0.18 -16.00 -0.30
C VAL A 63 1.65 -16.01 -0.70
N LEU A 64 2.49 -15.19 -0.06
CA LEU A 64 3.86 -14.96 -0.53
C LEU A 64 4.73 -16.21 -0.57
N PRO A 65 4.65 -17.16 0.40
CA PRO A 65 5.41 -18.40 0.33
C PRO A 65 5.06 -19.32 -0.86
N ALA A 66 3.89 -19.12 -1.48
CA ALA A 66 3.43 -19.90 -2.65
C ALA A 66 3.78 -19.23 -3.99
N LEU A 67 4.44 -18.08 -3.95
CA LEU A 67 4.88 -17.34 -5.12
C LEU A 67 6.40 -17.39 -5.24
N ASP A 68 6.85 -17.36 -6.48
CA ASP A 68 8.26 -17.24 -6.84
C ASP A 68 8.43 -15.93 -7.60
N GLY A 69 9.47 -15.16 -7.30
CA GLY A 69 9.70 -13.82 -7.82
C GLY A 69 9.87 -12.75 -6.73
N ALA A 70 9.75 -11.49 -7.15
CA ALA A 70 9.94 -10.30 -6.34
C ALA A 70 8.61 -9.63 -5.97
N PHE A 71 8.63 -8.85 -4.90
CA PHE A 71 7.54 -8.00 -4.43
C PHE A 71 7.79 -6.55 -4.86
N LEU A 72 6.80 -5.92 -5.50
CA LEU A 72 6.79 -4.50 -5.80
C LEU A 72 5.81 -3.79 -4.85
N ASP A 73 6.27 -2.80 -4.10
CA ASP A 73 5.46 -2.01 -3.17
C ASP A 73 5.34 -0.57 -3.66
N VAL A 74 4.17 -0.20 -4.17
CA VAL A 74 3.88 1.16 -4.63
C VAL A 74 3.14 1.90 -3.51
N GLY A 75 3.81 2.92 -2.97
CA GLY A 75 3.41 3.63 -1.76
C GLY A 75 3.89 2.94 -0.49
N VAL A 76 5.22 2.91 -0.31
CA VAL A 76 5.88 2.23 0.83
C VAL A 76 5.52 2.90 2.17
N ASN A 77 5.28 4.21 2.16
CA ASN A 77 5.06 5.03 3.34
C ASN A 77 6.20 4.81 4.37
N VAL A 78 5.88 4.53 5.64
CA VAL A 78 6.88 4.27 6.69
C VAL A 78 7.29 2.79 6.76
N GLY A 79 6.97 1.98 5.75
CA GLY A 79 7.46 0.61 5.57
C GLY A 79 6.65 -0.47 6.27
N GLN A 80 5.36 -0.28 6.56
CA GLN A 80 4.53 -1.30 7.21
C GLN A 80 4.47 -2.59 6.38
N THR A 81 4.21 -2.46 5.08
CA THR A 81 4.17 -3.60 4.13
C THR A 81 5.53 -4.26 4.00
N MET A 82 6.62 -3.48 3.91
CA MET A 82 7.99 -4.03 3.91
C MET A 82 8.24 -4.97 5.09
N LEU A 83 7.87 -4.56 6.31
CA LEU A 83 8.03 -5.41 7.50
C LEU A 83 7.15 -6.66 7.43
N ALA A 84 5.92 -6.54 6.90
CA ALA A 84 5.04 -7.69 6.70
C ALA A 84 5.65 -8.72 5.73
N VAL A 85 6.18 -8.25 4.59
CA VAL A 85 6.87 -9.10 3.60
C VAL A 85 8.11 -9.73 4.22
N ARG A 86 8.94 -8.99 4.97
CA ARG A 86 10.10 -9.56 5.67
C ARG A 86 9.72 -10.63 6.70
N THR A 87 8.54 -10.55 7.29
CA THR A 87 8.05 -11.60 8.18
C THR A 87 7.51 -12.81 7.41
N ALA A 88 6.74 -12.59 6.35
CA ALA A 88 6.07 -13.66 5.59
C ALA A 88 7.01 -14.41 4.62
N ALA A 89 7.92 -13.69 3.96
CA ALA A 89 8.87 -14.21 2.97
C ALA A 89 10.22 -13.49 3.07
N PRO A 90 11.08 -13.86 4.05
CA PRO A 90 12.32 -13.13 4.38
C PRO A 90 13.29 -12.93 3.21
N GLU A 91 13.38 -13.91 2.32
CA GLU A 91 14.33 -13.96 1.20
C GLU A 91 13.77 -13.38 -0.11
N MET A 92 12.48 -13.02 -0.14
CA MET A 92 11.85 -12.48 -1.35
C MET A 92 12.53 -11.14 -1.71
N PRO A 93 12.99 -10.91 -2.95
CA PRO A 93 13.45 -9.59 -3.35
C PRO A 93 12.30 -8.57 -3.24
N TYR A 94 12.58 -7.38 -2.72
CA TYR A 94 11.58 -6.34 -2.52
C TYR A 94 12.05 -5.03 -3.13
N LEU A 95 11.18 -4.42 -3.94
CA LEU A 95 11.35 -3.08 -4.48
C LEU A 95 10.19 -2.21 -4.00
N GLY A 96 10.50 -1.14 -3.30
CA GLY A 96 9.55 -0.12 -2.88
C GLY A 96 9.69 1.17 -3.67
N LEU A 97 8.58 1.74 -4.12
CA LEU A 97 8.48 3.05 -4.76
C LEU A 97 7.70 3.99 -3.84
N GLU A 98 8.34 5.06 -3.40
CA GLU A 98 7.74 6.02 -2.47
C GLU A 98 8.16 7.44 -2.82
N PRO A 99 7.26 8.29 -3.31
CA PRO A 99 7.64 9.64 -3.72
C PRO A 99 7.99 10.57 -2.56
N ASN A 100 7.48 10.34 -1.34
CA ASN A 100 7.73 11.22 -0.21
C ASN A 100 9.19 11.06 0.30
N PRO A 101 10.04 12.10 0.19
CA PRO A 101 11.43 12.02 0.62
C PRO A 101 11.60 11.71 2.11
N PHE A 102 10.68 12.18 2.96
CA PHE A 102 10.70 11.84 4.39
C PHE A 102 10.48 10.34 4.60
N CYS A 103 9.46 9.76 3.95
CA CYS A 103 9.15 8.34 4.05
C CYS A 103 10.32 7.48 3.57
N THR A 104 10.93 7.84 2.44
CA THR A 104 12.12 7.11 1.96
C THR A 104 13.31 7.23 2.89
N ALA A 105 13.56 8.39 3.50
CA ALA A 105 14.60 8.55 4.51
C ALA A 105 14.31 7.70 5.76
N TYR A 106 13.06 7.72 6.24
CA TYR A 106 12.60 6.91 7.36
C TYR A 106 12.82 5.42 7.12
N VAL A 107 12.42 4.92 5.94
CA VAL A 107 12.54 3.51 5.59
C VAL A 107 14.01 3.10 5.41
N ARG A 108 14.88 3.97 4.88
CA ARG A 108 16.33 3.70 4.84
C ARG A 108 16.92 3.55 6.23
N ASP A 109 16.52 4.38 7.19
CA ASP A 109 16.93 4.24 8.58
C ASP A 109 16.39 2.95 9.21
N LEU A 110 15.12 2.61 8.95
CA LEU A 110 14.50 1.36 9.39
C LEU A 110 15.25 0.13 8.86
N ILE A 111 15.61 0.12 7.58
CA ILE A 111 16.40 -0.94 6.93
C ILE A 111 17.77 -1.06 7.62
N ARG A 112 18.49 0.06 7.78
CA ARG A 112 19.83 0.09 8.37
C ARG A 112 19.85 -0.43 9.81
N ILE A 113 18.91 0.03 10.65
CA ILE A 113 18.86 -0.33 12.09
C ILE A 113 18.59 -1.82 12.27
N ASN A 114 17.84 -2.43 11.35
CA ASN A 114 17.46 -3.85 11.43
C ASN A 114 18.32 -4.76 10.55
N ALA A 115 19.33 -4.22 9.86
CA ALA A 115 20.15 -4.94 8.88
C ALA A 115 19.29 -5.76 7.90
N ILE A 116 18.28 -5.11 7.31
CA ILE A 116 17.37 -5.78 6.38
C ILE A 116 18.01 -5.86 5.00
N ASP A 117 18.24 -7.08 4.53
CA ASP A 117 18.74 -7.36 3.18
C ASP A 117 17.59 -7.56 2.16
N HIS A 118 17.95 -7.62 0.88
CA HIS A 118 17.03 -7.86 -0.25
C HIS A 118 15.89 -6.84 -0.39
N VAL A 119 16.14 -5.59 0.04
CA VAL A 119 15.17 -4.49 0.01
C VAL A 119 15.80 -3.28 -0.67
N ASN A 120 15.17 -2.78 -1.73
CA ASN A 120 15.49 -1.51 -2.36
C ASN A 120 14.29 -0.56 -2.24
N VAL A 121 14.51 0.71 -1.89
CA VAL A 121 13.45 1.74 -1.85
C VAL A 121 13.90 2.98 -2.64
N VAL A 122 13.10 3.35 -3.63
CA VAL A 122 13.40 4.38 -4.62
C VAL A 122 12.45 5.57 -4.47
N PRO A 123 12.97 6.82 -4.45
CA PRO A 123 12.18 8.02 -4.21
C PRO A 123 11.48 8.52 -5.48
N VAL A 124 10.55 7.72 -6.02
CA VAL A 124 9.79 8.02 -7.24
C VAL A 124 8.32 7.66 -7.05
N ALA A 125 7.43 8.40 -7.70
CA ALA A 125 6.06 7.95 -7.92
C ALA A 125 5.99 7.06 -9.15
N LEU A 126 5.14 6.03 -9.11
CA LEU A 126 4.75 5.27 -10.30
C LEU A 126 3.48 5.90 -10.87
N MET A 127 3.49 6.28 -12.15
CA MET A 127 2.37 6.96 -12.82
C MET A 127 2.27 6.48 -14.28
N GLU A 128 1.25 6.94 -15.01
CA GLU A 128 1.06 6.59 -16.42
C GLU A 128 2.17 7.12 -17.33
N HIS A 129 2.77 8.27 -17.01
CA HIS A 129 3.79 8.93 -17.82
C HIS A 129 4.89 9.59 -16.96
N PRO A 130 6.14 9.67 -17.46
CA PRO A 130 7.21 10.43 -16.81
C PRO A 130 6.87 11.91 -16.64
N ALA A 131 6.99 12.44 -15.42
CA ALA A 131 6.71 13.84 -15.11
C ALA A 131 7.41 14.30 -13.81
N LEU A 132 7.47 15.62 -13.61
CA LEU A 132 7.65 16.20 -12.29
C LEU A 132 6.27 16.54 -11.73
N LEU A 133 5.90 15.90 -10.61
CA LEU A 133 4.61 16.13 -9.95
C LEU A 133 4.81 16.95 -8.69
N GLN A 134 3.80 17.75 -8.35
CA GLN A 134 3.75 18.47 -7.09
C GLN A 134 3.13 17.56 -6.03
N LEU A 135 3.93 17.19 -5.02
CA LEU A 135 3.45 16.51 -3.82
C LEU A 135 2.93 17.56 -2.84
N ASN A 136 1.64 17.53 -2.55
CA ASN A 136 1.00 18.42 -1.58
C ASN A 136 1.06 17.78 -0.18
N GLN A 137 1.59 18.53 0.78
CA GLN A 137 1.65 18.15 2.19
C GLN A 137 0.58 18.94 2.95
N TYR A 138 -0.24 18.24 3.73
CA TYR A 138 -1.37 18.73 4.51
C TYR A 138 -1.10 18.72 6.04
N ALA A 139 -0.02 18.07 6.49
CA ALA A 139 0.52 18.19 7.84
C ALA A 139 1.84 18.96 7.84
N ARG A 140 2.07 19.79 8.88
CA ARG A 140 3.39 20.41 9.11
C ARG A 140 4.45 19.39 9.55
N ASP A 141 4.02 18.16 9.83
CA ASP A 141 4.88 17.02 10.05
C ASP A 141 5.33 16.49 8.68
N GLU A 142 6.64 16.36 8.48
CA GLU A 142 7.26 15.86 7.24
C GLU A 142 6.78 14.43 6.86
N ALA A 143 6.26 13.70 7.84
CA ALA A 143 5.68 12.36 7.75
C ALA A 143 4.19 12.35 7.39
N ASP A 144 3.75 13.26 6.54
CA ASP A 144 2.32 13.41 6.29
C ASP A 144 1.75 12.19 5.55
N SER A 145 1.11 11.28 6.29
CA SER A 145 0.40 10.12 5.73
C SER A 145 -0.84 10.52 4.93
N SER A 146 -1.17 11.81 4.85
CA SER A 146 -2.25 12.34 4.02
C SER A 146 -1.74 13.09 2.77
N ALA A 147 -0.42 13.12 2.55
CA ALA A 147 0.16 13.72 1.36
C ALA A 147 -0.42 13.09 0.09
N SER A 148 -0.69 13.92 -0.93
CA SER A 148 -1.33 13.46 -2.16
C SER A 148 -0.72 14.14 -3.38
N LEU A 149 -0.66 13.39 -4.47
CA LEU A 149 -0.27 13.87 -5.80
C LEU A 149 -1.47 14.42 -6.59
N ILE A 150 -2.70 14.19 -6.12
CA ILE A 150 -3.92 14.63 -6.78
C ILE A 150 -4.31 16.01 -6.23
N GLU A 151 -4.39 17.00 -7.12
CA GLU A 151 -4.86 18.34 -6.76
C GLU A 151 -6.30 18.28 -6.24
N GLY A 152 -6.55 18.92 -5.10
CA GLY A 152 -7.89 18.96 -4.50
C GLY A 152 -8.40 17.62 -3.95
N PHE A 153 -7.56 16.59 -3.81
CA PHE A 153 -7.97 15.29 -3.26
C PHE A 153 -8.60 15.40 -1.87
N ARG A 154 -8.12 16.36 -1.07
CA ARG A 154 -8.64 16.70 0.26
C ARG A 154 -9.03 18.18 0.30
N PRO A 155 -10.17 18.57 -0.29
CA PRO A 155 -10.54 20.00 -0.44
C PRO A 155 -10.81 20.69 0.91
N GLU A 156 -11.06 19.90 1.96
CA GLU A 156 -11.31 20.37 3.33
C GLU A 156 -10.01 20.60 4.12
N GLN A 157 -8.84 20.27 3.58
CA GLN A 157 -7.54 20.40 4.26
C GLN A 157 -6.66 21.46 3.58
N THR A 158 -5.99 22.29 4.37
CA THR A 158 -5.07 23.31 3.87
C THR A 158 -3.72 22.68 3.54
N VAL A 159 -3.23 22.88 2.31
CA VAL A 159 -1.85 22.53 1.93
C VAL A 159 -0.88 23.42 2.71
N VAL A 160 0.06 22.81 3.43
CA VAL A 160 1.05 23.49 4.27
C VAL A 160 2.48 23.40 3.73
N GLY A 161 2.71 22.59 2.69
CA GLY A 161 3.99 22.47 1.99
C GLY A 161 3.83 21.81 0.62
N THR A 162 4.76 22.08 -0.30
CA THR A 162 4.80 21.47 -1.63
C THR A 162 6.23 21.10 -1.99
N SER A 163 6.42 19.95 -2.63
CA SER A 163 7.71 19.53 -3.18
C SER A 163 7.52 18.89 -4.55
N PHE A 164 8.44 19.15 -5.48
CA PHE A 164 8.44 18.43 -6.76
C PHE A 164 9.09 17.06 -6.59
N ILE A 165 8.41 16.02 -7.07
CA ILE A 165 8.89 14.65 -7.06
C ILE A 165 8.92 14.09 -8.49
N PRO A 166 9.87 13.21 -8.82
CA PRO A 166 9.87 12.51 -10.08
C PRO A 166 8.79 11.42 -10.07
N ALA A 167 8.04 11.37 -11.16
CA ALA A 167 7.12 10.28 -11.49
C ALA A 167 7.59 9.60 -12.76
N PHE A 168 7.45 8.27 -12.82
CA PHE A 168 7.80 7.47 -13.98
C PHE A 168 6.74 6.40 -14.22
N ASP A 169 6.64 5.91 -15.46
CA ASP A 169 5.95 4.66 -15.76
C ASP A 169 6.84 3.45 -15.47
N TRP A 170 6.25 2.24 -15.47
CA TRP A 170 7.02 1.03 -15.24
C TRP A 170 8.08 0.82 -16.32
N ALA A 171 7.77 1.11 -17.58
CA ALA A 171 8.67 0.93 -18.71
C ALA A 171 10.01 1.67 -18.50
N THR A 172 9.95 2.87 -17.93
CA THR A 172 11.11 3.71 -17.66
C THR A 172 12.00 3.12 -16.58
N ILE A 173 11.43 2.57 -15.50
CA ILE A 173 12.22 2.07 -14.35
C ILE A 173 12.57 0.58 -14.44
N ALA A 174 11.82 -0.22 -15.21
CA ALA A 174 11.97 -1.68 -15.30
C ALA A 174 13.40 -2.13 -15.63
N THR A 175 14.11 -1.38 -16.48
CA THR A 175 15.48 -1.70 -16.88
C THR A 175 16.48 -1.71 -15.74
N SER A 176 16.21 -0.95 -14.67
CA SER A 176 17.07 -0.88 -13.48
C SER A 176 16.90 -2.09 -12.56
N PHE A 177 15.86 -2.90 -12.79
CA PHE A 177 15.46 -4.04 -11.96
C PHE A 177 15.17 -5.28 -12.81
N ALA A 178 15.78 -5.37 -13.99
CA ALA A 178 15.52 -6.41 -14.99
C ALA A 178 15.95 -7.82 -14.53
N GLU A 179 16.75 -7.92 -13.47
CA GLU A 179 17.12 -9.18 -12.81
C GLU A 179 15.97 -9.79 -12.00
N HIS A 180 14.91 -9.02 -11.75
CA HIS A 180 13.76 -9.45 -10.98
C HIS A 180 12.54 -9.69 -11.89
N ARG A 181 11.82 -10.78 -11.62
CA ARG A 181 10.45 -10.99 -12.08
C ARG A 181 9.52 -10.74 -10.91
N PHE A 182 8.66 -9.75 -11.01
CA PHE A 182 7.69 -9.36 -10.00
C PHE A 182 6.47 -10.29 -10.04
N CYS A 183 6.24 -11.00 -8.95
CA CYS A 183 5.10 -11.92 -8.81
C CYS A 183 3.97 -11.34 -7.96
N PHE A 184 4.24 -10.27 -7.22
CA PHE A 184 3.27 -9.60 -6.37
C PHE A 184 3.49 -8.09 -6.41
N VAL A 185 2.42 -7.32 -6.56
CA VAL A 185 2.44 -5.85 -6.51
C VAL A 185 1.43 -5.36 -5.47
N LYS A 186 1.87 -4.54 -4.52
CA LYS A 186 0.97 -3.76 -3.66
C LYS A 186 0.85 -2.34 -4.22
N ILE A 187 -0.37 -1.82 -4.25
CA ILE A 187 -0.69 -0.45 -4.65
C ILE A 187 -1.55 0.16 -3.54
N ASP A 188 -0.98 1.06 -2.76
CA ASP A 188 -1.81 2.00 -1.99
C ASP A 188 -1.09 3.33 -2.00
N VAL A 189 -1.67 4.25 -2.78
CA VAL A 189 -1.10 5.55 -3.16
C VAL A 189 -2.12 6.66 -2.94
N GLU A 190 -3.14 6.38 -2.11
CA GLU A 190 -4.16 7.32 -1.64
C GLU A 190 -4.82 8.09 -2.80
N GLY A 191 -5.41 7.35 -3.76
CA GLY A 191 -6.31 7.88 -4.78
C GLY A 191 -5.77 7.85 -6.21
N ALA A 192 -4.47 7.58 -6.41
CA ALA A 192 -3.82 7.51 -7.73
C ALA A 192 -3.73 6.08 -8.30
N GLU A 193 -4.52 5.14 -7.79
CA GLU A 193 -4.43 3.71 -8.14
C GLU A 193 -4.67 3.47 -9.63
N LEU A 194 -5.57 4.23 -10.26
CA LEU A 194 -5.85 4.13 -11.68
C LEU A 194 -4.63 4.49 -12.53
N GLU A 195 -3.95 5.60 -12.22
CA GLU A 195 -2.75 6.05 -12.94
C GLU A 195 -1.59 5.08 -12.73
N VAL A 196 -1.43 4.54 -11.52
CA VAL A 196 -0.44 3.50 -11.21
C VAL A 196 -0.70 2.24 -12.05
N LEU A 197 -1.94 1.75 -12.09
CA LEU A 197 -2.32 0.57 -12.87
C LEU A 197 -2.08 0.76 -14.36
N ARG A 198 -2.38 1.95 -14.91
CA ARG A 198 -2.05 2.29 -16.29
C ARG A 198 -0.54 2.30 -16.54
N GLY A 199 0.24 2.87 -15.61
CA GLY A 199 1.70 2.85 -15.65
C GLY A 199 2.33 1.45 -15.51
N LEU A 200 1.59 0.49 -14.95
CA LEU A 200 1.99 -0.91 -14.78
C LEU A 200 1.56 -1.83 -15.93
N ASN A 201 0.85 -1.33 -16.95
CA ASN A 201 0.27 -2.15 -18.02
C ASN A 201 1.22 -3.23 -18.59
N LEU A 202 2.47 -2.88 -18.91
CA LEU A 202 3.46 -3.81 -19.44
C LEU A 202 3.87 -4.90 -18.45
N LEU A 203 3.89 -4.60 -17.15
CA LEU A 203 4.17 -5.59 -16.11
C LEU A 203 2.96 -6.51 -15.92
N LEU A 204 1.75 -5.94 -15.89
CA LEU A 204 0.50 -6.71 -15.79
C LEU A 204 0.33 -7.67 -16.97
N ASP A 205 0.71 -7.25 -18.17
CA ASP A 205 0.64 -8.07 -19.38
C ASP A 205 1.71 -9.16 -19.42
N LYS A 206 2.97 -8.82 -19.08
CA LYS A 206 4.11 -9.73 -19.25
C LYS A 206 4.34 -10.67 -18.08
N GLU A 207 4.24 -10.15 -16.87
CA GLU A 207 4.68 -10.86 -15.66
C GLU A 207 3.51 -11.43 -14.85
N ARG A 208 2.29 -10.96 -15.15
CA ARG A 208 1.04 -11.47 -14.56
C ARG A 208 1.14 -11.57 -13.02
N PRO A 209 1.59 -10.51 -12.30
CA PRO A 209 1.70 -10.58 -10.84
C PRO A 209 0.32 -10.71 -10.19
N TRP A 210 0.29 -11.15 -8.95
CA TRP A 210 -0.86 -10.93 -8.07
C TRP A 210 -0.83 -9.49 -7.57
N LEU A 211 -1.98 -8.88 -7.33
CA LEU A 211 -2.08 -7.50 -6.88
C LEU A 211 -2.78 -7.42 -5.52
N LEU A 212 -2.32 -6.52 -4.66
CA LEU A 212 -3.07 -6.01 -3.54
C LEU A 212 -3.30 -4.51 -3.76
N THR A 213 -4.54 -4.05 -3.76
CA THR A 213 -4.83 -2.62 -3.91
C THR A 213 -5.84 -2.14 -2.89
N GLU A 214 -5.67 -0.90 -2.41
CA GLU A 214 -6.70 -0.20 -1.63
C GLU A 214 -7.49 0.72 -2.57
N ILE A 215 -8.80 0.49 -2.71
CA ILE A 215 -9.69 1.38 -3.48
C ILE A 215 -10.74 1.92 -2.52
N LEU A 216 -10.63 3.22 -2.23
CA LEU A 216 -11.52 3.90 -1.29
C LEU A 216 -12.99 3.84 -1.75
N PRO A 217 -13.95 3.87 -0.81
CA PRO A 217 -15.35 3.73 -1.16
C PRO A 217 -15.82 4.93 -1.98
N VAL A 218 -16.77 4.66 -2.88
CA VAL A 218 -17.53 5.69 -3.58
C VAL A 218 -18.49 6.42 -2.62
N TYR A 219 -18.93 5.78 -1.52
CA TYR A 219 -19.93 6.24 -0.55
C TYR A 219 -21.34 6.42 -1.14
N HIS A 220 -21.49 7.23 -2.19
CA HIS A 220 -22.77 7.55 -2.82
C HIS A 220 -22.62 7.71 -4.35
N ALA A 221 -23.68 7.39 -5.09
CA ALA A 221 -23.69 7.47 -6.56
C ALA A 221 -23.40 8.89 -7.11
N ASP A 222 -23.65 9.92 -6.30
CA ASP A 222 -23.41 11.33 -6.65
C ASP A 222 -21.92 11.68 -6.69
N TYR A 223 -21.03 10.84 -6.14
CA TYR A 223 -19.59 10.99 -6.29
C TYR A 223 -19.13 10.45 -7.65
N SER A 224 -19.55 11.13 -8.72
CA SER A 224 -19.33 10.72 -10.12
C SER A 224 -17.88 10.39 -10.43
N ASP A 225 -16.94 11.17 -9.91
CA ASP A 225 -15.52 11.02 -10.22
C ASP A 225 -14.92 9.77 -9.56
N ARG A 226 -15.26 9.49 -8.30
CA ARG A 226 -14.84 8.26 -7.60
C ARG A 226 -15.43 7.03 -8.28
N LEU A 227 -16.72 7.09 -8.63
CA LEU A 227 -17.40 6.00 -9.31
C LEU A 227 -16.83 5.74 -10.71
N ALA A 228 -16.52 6.79 -11.47
CA ALA A 228 -15.89 6.66 -12.78
C ALA A 228 -14.50 6.02 -12.66
N ARG A 229 -13.68 6.48 -11.71
CA ARG A 229 -12.34 5.91 -11.48
C ARG A 229 -12.40 4.44 -11.06
N GLN A 230 -13.31 4.08 -10.15
CA GLN A 230 -13.53 2.68 -9.77
C GLN A 230 -13.88 1.81 -10.99
N ARG A 231 -14.79 2.28 -11.85
CA ARG A 231 -15.19 1.57 -13.07
C ARG A 231 -14.05 1.44 -14.08
N ASP A 232 -13.21 2.46 -14.21
CA ASP A 232 -12.03 2.41 -15.07
C ASP A 232 -11.02 1.37 -14.56
N ILE A 233 -10.82 1.28 -13.25
CA ILE A 233 -9.97 0.24 -12.63
C ILE A 233 -10.55 -1.16 -12.89
N GLU A 234 -11.85 -1.37 -12.64
CA GLU A 234 -12.54 -2.63 -12.92
C GLU A 234 -12.41 -3.03 -14.39
N THR A 235 -12.58 -2.06 -15.30
CA THR A 235 -12.46 -2.29 -16.75
C THR A 235 -11.05 -2.68 -17.15
N LEU A 236 -10.03 -1.96 -16.66
CA LEU A 236 -8.62 -2.25 -16.95
C LEU A 236 -8.24 -3.65 -16.50
N LEU A 237 -8.57 -4.01 -15.26
CA LEU A 237 -8.25 -5.32 -14.68
C LEU A 237 -9.03 -6.44 -15.38
N GLY A 238 -10.31 -6.21 -15.68
CA GLY A 238 -11.13 -7.16 -16.42
C GLY A 238 -10.60 -7.43 -17.84
N GLN A 239 -10.17 -6.38 -18.56
CA GLN A 239 -9.53 -6.52 -19.87
C GLN A 239 -8.21 -7.30 -19.81
N ALA A 240 -7.47 -7.14 -18.72
CA ALA A 240 -6.25 -7.90 -18.44
C ALA A 240 -6.53 -9.31 -17.86
N ASN A 241 -7.79 -9.78 -17.86
CA ASN A 241 -8.20 -11.10 -17.34
C ASN A 241 -7.76 -11.35 -15.89
N TYR A 242 -7.96 -10.35 -15.03
CA TYR A 242 -7.81 -10.47 -13.59
C TYR A 242 -9.15 -10.69 -12.90
N VAL A 243 -9.11 -11.39 -11.76
CA VAL A 243 -10.26 -11.67 -10.90
C VAL A 243 -10.07 -10.99 -9.55
N THR A 244 -11.08 -10.24 -9.12
CA THR A 244 -11.04 -9.41 -7.93
C THR A 244 -11.67 -10.10 -6.72
N PHE A 245 -10.97 -10.07 -5.60
CA PHE A 245 -11.42 -10.56 -4.31
C PHE A 245 -11.32 -9.46 -3.26
N ARG A 246 -12.44 -9.12 -2.62
CA ARG A 246 -12.43 -8.26 -1.43
C ARG A 246 -11.92 -9.03 -0.23
N ILE A 247 -11.03 -8.41 0.53
CA ILE A 247 -10.46 -9.00 1.75
C ILE A 247 -11.42 -8.71 2.91
N LYS A 248 -12.02 -9.77 3.46
CA LYS A 248 -12.98 -9.66 4.56
C LYS A 248 -12.31 -9.94 5.89
N ARG A 249 -12.69 -9.15 6.90
CA ARG A 249 -12.16 -9.21 8.26
C ARG A 249 -13.21 -9.72 9.24
N ASP A 250 -12.76 -10.39 10.29
CA ASP A 250 -13.62 -10.73 11.43
C ASP A 250 -13.74 -9.55 12.42
N GLU A 251 -14.48 -9.75 13.52
CA GLU A 251 -14.68 -8.73 14.55
C GLU A 251 -13.40 -8.27 15.27
N ASN A 252 -12.32 -9.06 15.18
CA ASN A 252 -11.03 -8.77 15.77
C ASN A 252 -10.04 -8.16 14.75
N GLY A 253 -10.48 -7.92 13.52
CA GLY A 253 -9.64 -7.41 12.43
C GLY A 253 -8.70 -8.46 11.82
N ALA A 254 -8.90 -9.74 12.11
CA ALA A 254 -8.16 -10.82 11.46
C ALA A 254 -8.79 -11.15 10.09
N LEU A 255 -7.98 -11.72 9.20
CA LEU A 255 -8.42 -12.20 7.89
C LEU A 255 -9.48 -13.31 8.07
N SER A 256 -10.69 -13.05 7.60
CA SER A 256 -11.81 -13.99 7.66
C SER A 256 -11.89 -14.85 6.40
N HIS A 257 -11.98 -14.21 5.24
CA HIS A 257 -12.09 -14.87 3.93
C HIS A 257 -11.84 -13.85 2.82
N LEU A 258 -11.68 -14.38 1.60
CA LEU A 258 -11.69 -13.60 0.37
C LEU A 258 -13.06 -13.72 -0.28
N GLN A 259 -13.73 -12.60 -0.56
CA GLN A 259 -15.01 -12.55 -1.26
C GLN A 259 -14.76 -12.20 -2.72
N GLN A 260 -15.00 -13.13 -3.65
CA GLN A 260 -14.92 -12.86 -5.07
C GLN A 260 -16.02 -11.88 -5.50
N LEU A 261 -15.67 -10.94 -6.37
CA LEU A 261 -16.56 -9.89 -6.84
C LEU A 261 -16.64 -9.88 -8.36
N ASP A 262 -17.87 -9.75 -8.88
CA ASP A 262 -18.09 -9.37 -10.28
C ASP A 262 -17.79 -7.87 -10.48
N THR A 263 -18.19 -7.05 -9.49
CA THR A 263 -17.89 -5.61 -9.41
C THR A 263 -17.70 -5.21 -7.95
N ILE A 264 -16.89 -4.19 -7.70
CA ILE A 264 -16.65 -3.56 -6.40
C ILE A 264 -17.95 -2.96 -5.84
N GLY A 265 -18.76 -2.35 -6.71
CA GLY A 265 -20.04 -1.72 -6.38
C GLY A 265 -19.90 -0.43 -5.54
N ILE A 266 -21.03 0.16 -5.15
CA ILE A 266 -21.04 1.33 -4.25
C ILE A 266 -21.23 0.85 -2.82
N HIS A 267 -20.32 1.24 -1.93
CA HIS A 267 -20.43 1.04 -0.48
C HIS A 267 -19.78 2.22 0.27
N ASP A 268 -19.98 2.26 1.58
CA ASP A 268 -19.45 3.27 2.52
C ASP A 268 -18.50 2.68 3.59
N ARG A 269 -18.32 1.36 3.56
CA ARG A 269 -17.49 0.60 4.50
C ARG A 269 -16.00 0.75 4.20
N VAL A 270 -15.25 1.39 5.10
CA VAL A 270 -13.80 1.62 4.93
C VAL A 270 -13.01 0.31 5.10
N GLU A 271 -13.48 -0.59 5.95
CA GLU A 271 -12.87 -1.91 6.17
C GLU A 271 -12.95 -2.86 4.97
N ASP A 272 -13.69 -2.47 3.93
CA ASP A 272 -13.95 -3.27 2.72
C ASP A 272 -13.20 -2.70 1.49
N CYS A 273 -12.16 -1.88 1.71
CA CYS A 273 -11.40 -1.20 0.64
C CYS A 273 -10.18 -1.96 0.13
N ASP A 274 -9.80 -3.08 0.75
CA ASP A 274 -8.66 -3.88 0.32
C ASP A 274 -9.09 -5.03 -0.60
N TYR A 275 -8.38 -5.13 -1.72
CA TYR A 275 -8.67 -6.12 -2.74
C TYR A 275 -7.41 -6.91 -3.09
N LEU A 276 -7.51 -8.23 -3.00
CA LEU A 276 -6.58 -9.14 -3.66
C LEU A 276 -7.09 -9.39 -5.08
N ILE A 277 -6.27 -9.15 -6.08
CA ILE A 277 -6.64 -9.30 -7.48
C ILE A 277 -5.62 -10.23 -8.15
N VAL A 278 -6.09 -11.32 -8.75
CA VAL A 278 -5.21 -12.38 -9.26
C VAL A 278 -5.46 -12.64 -10.75
N PRO A 279 -4.43 -13.01 -11.53
CA PRO A 279 -4.61 -13.50 -12.89
C PRO A 279 -5.60 -14.68 -12.90
N SER A 280 -6.52 -14.74 -13.87
CA SER A 280 -7.50 -15.83 -13.94
C SER A 280 -6.86 -17.22 -14.04
N GLU A 281 -5.69 -17.34 -14.69
CA GLU A 281 -4.92 -18.57 -14.74
C GLU A 281 -4.31 -19.00 -13.39
N ALA A 282 -4.28 -18.11 -12.39
CA ALA A 282 -3.77 -18.36 -11.05
C ALA A 282 -4.85 -18.80 -10.05
N LEU A 283 -6.13 -18.88 -10.45
CA LEU A 283 -7.24 -19.26 -9.56
C LEU A 283 -7.08 -20.65 -8.94
N ASP A 284 -6.60 -21.64 -9.70
CA ASP A 284 -6.31 -22.99 -9.18
C ASP A 284 -5.16 -22.98 -8.16
N ARG A 285 -4.19 -22.07 -8.30
CA ARG A 285 -3.16 -21.88 -7.27
C ARG A 285 -3.75 -21.26 -6.01
N LEU A 286 -4.57 -20.22 -6.17
CA LEU A 286 -5.24 -19.53 -5.06
C LEU A 286 -6.14 -20.48 -4.25
N SER A 287 -6.92 -21.35 -4.92
CA SER A 287 -7.83 -22.29 -4.26
C SER A 287 -7.11 -23.37 -3.42
N ARG A 288 -5.82 -23.60 -3.67
CA ARG A 288 -4.99 -24.54 -2.91
C ARG A 288 -4.33 -23.92 -1.69
N LEU A 289 -4.36 -22.60 -1.55
CA LEU A 289 -3.87 -21.92 -0.36
C LEU A 289 -4.83 -22.18 0.81
N SER A 290 -4.32 -22.15 2.04
CA SER A 290 -5.14 -22.29 3.25
C SER A 290 -5.93 -21.00 3.56
N LEU A 291 -6.71 -20.54 2.58
CA LEU A 291 -7.57 -19.36 2.65
C LEU A 291 -9.01 -19.77 2.40
N ARG A 292 -9.93 -19.22 3.18
CA ARG A 292 -11.36 -19.36 2.89
C ARG A 292 -11.73 -18.39 1.76
N ILE A 293 -12.42 -18.88 0.75
CA ILE A 293 -12.82 -18.10 -0.42
C ILE A 293 -14.33 -18.29 -0.62
N GLU A 294 -15.05 -17.18 -0.77
CA GLU A 294 -16.50 -17.14 -1.00
C GLU A 294 -16.80 -16.51 -2.36
N GLY A 295 -17.66 -17.13 -3.15
CA GLY A 295 -18.06 -16.65 -4.47
C GLY A 295 -17.86 -17.68 -5.59
N PRO A 296 -18.19 -17.32 -6.84
CA PRO A 296 -18.19 -18.23 -7.97
C PRO A 296 -16.79 -18.38 -8.57
N PHE A 297 -16.04 -19.39 -8.13
CA PHE A 297 -14.76 -19.76 -8.76
C PHE A 297 -14.89 -20.08 -10.25
#